data_AF-A0A7W0WXR0-F1
#
_entry.id   AF-A0A7W0WXR0-F1
#
_cell.length_a   1.000
_cell.length_b   1.000
_cell.length_c   1.000
_cell.angle_alpha   90.00
_cell.angle_beta   90.00
_cell.angle_gamma   90.00
#
_symmetry.space_group_name_H-M   'P 1'
#
loop_
_entity.id
_entity.type
_entity.pdbx_description
1 polymer ?
#
loop_
_entity_poly.entity_id
_entity_poly.type
_entity_poly.pdbx_seq_one_letter_code
_entity_poly.pdbx_strand_id
1 'polypeptide(L)'
;MMQPYGQQPGGGGGAPPPQQMEPGRVLGLWRSTFGAVKIEADNTKGGITTGAVQGVWVYQRQGQEVIGYFAGNLRGNVMNFRWQEPGSQGGAPLNGEGWLQFDTAGRQYSGRWWTDRKDRVGDWNGWRQPGEGEAPIDGGQPNGPTGGDPYGQPGRDGGQYGTDRQPPPQPQQPPPPPTNDRRYY
;
A
#
# COMPACT_ATOMS: atom_id res chain seq x y z
N MET A 1 3.48 -12.81 45.18
CA MET A 1 2.27 -13.05 44.37
C MET A 1 2.51 -12.42 43.01
N MET A 2 2.82 -13.24 42.00
CA MET A 2 3.05 -12.78 40.62
C MET A 2 1.70 -12.61 39.92
N GLN A 3 1.47 -11.44 39.33
CA GLN A 3 0.31 -11.20 38.47
C GLN A 3 0.51 -11.94 37.14
N PRO A 4 -0.44 -12.76 36.67
CA PRO A 4 -0.32 -13.42 35.39
C PRO A 4 -0.44 -12.39 34.26
N TYR A 5 0.58 -12.35 33.39
CA TYR A 5 0.51 -11.62 32.13
C TYR A 5 -0.71 -12.09 31.34
N GLY A 6 -1.51 -11.13 30.89
CA GLY A 6 -2.75 -11.35 30.17
C GLY A 6 -2.55 -12.31 29.00
N GLN A 7 -3.49 -13.25 28.90
CA GLN A 7 -3.75 -14.00 27.68
C GLN A 7 -3.84 -13.01 26.50
N GLN A 8 -2.80 -12.99 25.65
CA GLN A 8 -2.97 -12.52 24.28
C GLN A 8 -4.06 -13.40 23.66
N PRO A 9 -5.12 -12.85 23.04
CA PRO A 9 -6.06 -13.67 22.32
C PRO A 9 -5.33 -14.33 21.15
N GLY A 10 -4.95 -15.59 21.38
CA GLY A 10 -4.50 -16.54 20.37
C GLY A 10 -5.62 -16.77 19.38
N GLY A 11 -5.68 -15.91 18.37
CA GLY A 11 -6.47 -16.12 17.18
C GLY A 11 -5.50 -16.08 16.01
N GLY A 12 -4.90 -17.22 15.69
CA GLY A 12 -4.31 -17.47 14.37
C GLY A 12 -5.43 -17.50 13.32
N GLY A 13 -6.09 -16.37 13.14
CA GLY A 13 -7.21 -16.20 12.22
C GLY A 13 -6.67 -16.29 10.81
N GLY A 14 -6.91 -17.43 10.17
CA GLY A 14 -6.73 -17.57 8.73
C GLY A 14 -7.49 -16.46 8.00
N ALA A 15 -7.11 -16.24 6.74
CA ALA A 15 -7.79 -15.24 5.93
C ALA A 15 -9.31 -15.51 5.90
N PRO A 16 -10.14 -14.46 5.94
CA PRO A 16 -11.59 -14.61 5.83
C PRO A 16 -11.96 -15.27 4.48
N PRO A 17 -13.16 -15.86 4.37
CA PRO A 17 -13.60 -16.44 3.11
C PRO A 17 -13.67 -15.36 2.01
N PRO A 18 -13.14 -15.65 0.80
CA PRO A 18 -13.21 -14.73 -0.32
C PRO A 18 -14.64 -14.38 -0.75
N GLN A 19 -14.85 -13.12 -1.12
CA GLN A 19 -16.04 -12.62 -1.78
C GLN A 19 -15.68 -12.14 -3.19
N GLN A 20 -16.63 -12.21 -4.12
CA GLN A 20 -16.41 -11.73 -5.48
C GLN A 20 -16.17 -10.21 -5.47
N MET A 21 -15.13 -9.77 -6.18
CA MET A 21 -14.78 -8.38 -6.38
C MET A 21 -14.09 -8.25 -7.74
N GLU A 22 -14.22 -7.10 -8.40
CA GLU A 22 -13.42 -6.79 -9.58
C GLU A 22 -11.94 -6.67 -9.16
N PRO A 23 -11.02 -7.47 -9.74
CA PRO A 23 -9.62 -7.51 -9.29
C PRO A 23 -8.87 -6.18 -9.36
N GLY A 24 -9.10 -5.38 -10.41
CA GLY A 24 -8.48 -4.06 -10.59
C GLY A 24 -8.71 -3.08 -9.44
N ARG A 25 -9.78 -3.25 -8.65
CA ARG A 25 -10.08 -2.45 -7.45
C ARG A 25 -8.98 -2.48 -6.39
N VAL A 26 -8.07 -3.45 -6.38
CA VAL A 26 -6.96 -3.49 -5.42
C VAL A 26 -5.80 -2.57 -5.82
N LEU A 27 -5.72 -2.17 -7.08
CA LEU A 27 -4.56 -1.48 -7.64
C LEU A 27 -4.52 0.01 -7.26
N GLY A 28 -3.33 0.58 -7.29
CA GLY A 28 -3.08 2.01 -7.06
C GLY A 28 -2.54 2.31 -5.66
N LEU A 29 -2.67 3.59 -5.28
CA LEU A 29 -2.15 4.11 -4.01
C LEU A 29 -3.19 3.97 -2.90
N TRP A 30 -2.71 3.55 -1.73
CA TRP A 30 -3.47 3.39 -0.51
C TRP A 30 -2.75 4.11 0.64
N ARG A 31 -3.53 4.67 1.55
CA ARG A 31 -3.05 4.98 2.90
C ARG A 31 -3.19 3.75 3.77
N SER A 32 -2.25 3.55 4.67
CA SER A 32 -2.26 2.50 5.69
C SER A 32 -2.02 3.12 7.06
N THR A 33 -2.31 2.38 8.12
CA THR A 33 -2.07 2.77 9.52
C THR A 33 -0.61 3.11 9.84
N PHE A 34 0.33 2.63 9.02
CA PHE A 34 1.76 2.88 9.20
C PHE A 34 2.40 3.71 8.07
N GLY A 35 1.71 3.96 6.95
CA GLY A 35 2.32 4.67 5.84
C GLY A 35 1.62 4.47 4.50
N ALA A 36 2.27 4.92 3.43
CA ALA A 36 1.74 4.77 2.07
C ALA A 36 2.00 3.34 1.55
N VAL A 37 1.06 2.82 0.77
CA VAL A 37 1.15 1.50 0.13
C VAL A 37 0.74 1.63 -1.33
N LYS A 38 1.58 1.19 -2.26
CA LYS A 38 1.24 1.09 -3.68
C LYS A 38 1.08 -0.38 -4.06
N ILE A 39 -0.01 -0.71 -4.73
CA ILE A 39 -0.33 -2.06 -5.21
C ILE A 39 -0.43 -2.05 -6.73
N GLU A 40 0.26 -2.98 -7.37
CA GLU A 40 0.35 -3.12 -8.83
C GLU A 40 0.14 -4.57 -9.25
N ALA A 41 -0.21 -4.76 -10.52
CA ALA A 41 -0.23 -6.08 -11.12
C ALA A 41 1.20 -6.65 -11.22
N ASP A 42 1.39 -7.93 -10.87
CA ASP A 42 2.65 -8.64 -11.11
C ASP A 42 2.62 -9.26 -12.51
N ASN A 43 2.94 -8.44 -13.51
CA ASN A 43 2.92 -8.84 -14.92
C ASN A 43 3.92 -9.95 -15.25
N THR A 44 4.92 -10.19 -14.39
CA THR A 44 5.84 -11.32 -14.56
C THR A 44 5.17 -12.68 -14.28
N LYS A 45 3.99 -12.67 -13.66
CA LYS A 45 3.18 -13.85 -13.31
C LYS A 45 1.77 -13.83 -13.92
N GLY A 46 1.58 -13.11 -15.02
CA GLY A 46 0.30 -12.99 -15.72
C GLY A 46 -0.61 -11.85 -15.20
N GLY A 47 -0.12 -11.05 -14.25
CA GLY A 47 -0.77 -9.81 -13.81
C GLY A 47 -2.10 -10.03 -13.08
N ILE A 48 -2.94 -8.99 -13.12
CA ILE A 48 -4.17 -8.96 -12.31
C ILE A 48 -5.18 -10.04 -12.73
N THR A 49 -5.12 -10.52 -13.98
CA THR A 49 -6.01 -11.57 -14.50
C THR A 49 -5.80 -12.93 -13.83
N THR A 50 -4.57 -13.23 -13.38
CA THR A 50 -4.24 -14.44 -12.63
C THR A 50 -4.33 -14.21 -11.12
N GLY A 51 -4.71 -13.00 -10.69
CA GLY A 51 -4.66 -12.56 -9.30
C GLY A 51 -3.25 -12.22 -8.81
N ALA A 52 -2.23 -12.24 -9.68
CA ALA A 52 -0.86 -11.96 -9.28
C ALA A 52 -0.65 -10.46 -9.07
N VAL A 53 -0.27 -10.10 -7.85
CA VAL A 53 -0.09 -8.70 -7.41
C VAL A 53 1.21 -8.54 -6.64
N GLN A 54 1.76 -7.34 -6.71
CA GLN A 54 2.92 -6.91 -5.95
C GLN A 54 2.71 -5.50 -5.41
N GLY A 55 3.51 -5.11 -4.44
CA GLY A 55 3.44 -3.76 -3.92
C GLY A 55 4.63 -3.38 -3.06
N VAL A 56 4.65 -2.09 -2.74
CA VAL A 56 5.65 -1.44 -1.92
C VAL A 56 4.94 -0.66 -0.83
N TRP A 57 5.51 -0.64 0.37
CA TRP A 57 5.08 0.28 1.41
C TRP A 57 6.25 1.09 1.95
N VAL A 58 5.93 2.28 2.44
CA VAL A 58 6.92 3.20 3.00
C VAL A 58 6.43 3.72 4.34
N TYR A 59 7.27 3.65 5.36
CA TYR A 59 7.02 4.23 6.68
C TYR A 59 8.30 4.81 7.30
N GLN A 60 8.14 5.56 8.39
CA GLN A 60 9.25 6.14 9.14
C GLN A 60 9.51 5.34 10.42
N ARG A 61 10.76 4.94 10.63
CA ARG A 61 11.24 4.26 11.84
C ARG A 61 12.45 4.99 12.38
N GLN A 62 12.32 5.63 13.54
CA GLN A 62 13.41 6.38 14.18
C GLN A 62 14.02 7.46 13.27
N GLY A 63 13.18 8.15 12.50
CA GLY A 63 13.62 9.19 11.55
C GLY A 63 14.30 8.66 10.28
N GLN A 64 14.31 7.34 10.08
CA GLN A 64 14.74 6.71 8.84
C GLN A 64 13.54 6.19 8.06
N GLU A 65 13.55 6.44 6.76
CA GLU A 65 12.59 5.83 5.84
C GLU A 65 12.87 4.33 5.69
N VAL A 66 11.84 3.53 5.84
CA VAL A 66 11.87 2.08 5.62
C VAL A 66 10.96 1.77 4.45
N ILE A 67 11.51 1.11 3.44
CA ILE A 67 10.80 0.67 2.23
C ILE A 67 10.71 -0.85 2.28
N GLY A 68 9.50 -1.38 2.27
CA GLY A 68 9.25 -2.82 2.20
C GLY A 68 8.49 -3.22 0.94
N TYR A 69 8.62 -4.48 0.57
CA TYR A 69 8.02 -5.06 -0.64
C TYR A 69 7.18 -6.27 -0.29
N PHE A 70 6.07 -6.47 -1.00
CA PHE A 70 5.26 -7.67 -0.91
C PHE A 70 4.83 -8.16 -2.28
N ALA A 71 4.56 -9.46 -2.37
CA ALA A 71 3.95 -10.09 -3.53
C ALA A 71 3.00 -11.19 -3.06
N GLY A 72 1.89 -11.36 -3.78
CA GLY A 72 0.82 -12.23 -3.35
C GLY A 72 -0.13 -12.63 -4.47
N ASN A 73 -1.13 -13.41 -4.08
CA ASN A 73 -2.22 -13.84 -4.95
C ASN A 73 -3.55 -13.34 -4.38
N LEU A 74 -4.30 -12.63 -5.21
CA LEU A 74 -5.66 -12.19 -4.96
C LEU A 74 -6.65 -13.28 -5.41
N ARG A 75 -7.56 -13.66 -4.52
CA ARG A 75 -8.75 -14.46 -4.84
C ARG A 75 -9.98 -13.72 -4.33
N GLY A 76 -10.86 -13.32 -5.25
CA GLY A 76 -11.97 -12.43 -4.91
C GLY A 76 -11.43 -11.13 -4.31
N ASN A 77 -11.87 -10.80 -3.10
CA ASN A 77 -11.40 -9.66 -2.33
C ASN A 77 -10.31 -9.99 -1.29
N VAL A 78 -9.74 -11.20 -1.30
CA VAL A 78 -8.75 -11.62 -0.30
C VAL A 78 -7.40 -11.87 -0.97
N MET A 79 -6.37 -11.18 -0.52
CA MET A 79 -4.99 -11.35 -0.97
C MET A 79 -4.18 -12.04 0.13
N ASN A 80 -3.59 -13.19 -0.19
CA ASN A 80 -2.53 -13.76 0.64
C ASN A 80 -1.17 -13.35 0.06
N PHE A 81 -0.22 -12.95 0.91
CA PHE A 81 1.03 -12.37 0.45
C PHE A 81 2.21 -12.78 1.32
N ARG A 82 3.41 -12.69 0.73
CA ARG A 82 4.69 -12.66 1.43
C ARG A 82 5.29 -11.27 1.35
N TRP A 83 6.02 -10.87 2.39
CA TRP A 83 6.58 -9.54 2.50
C TRP A 83 8.02 -9.57 2.99
N GLN A 84 8.77 -8.51 2.67
CA GLN A 84 10.14 -8.28 3.10
C GLN A 84 10.37 -6.79 3.39
N GLU A 85 11.13 -6.49 4.44
CA GLU A 85 11.69 -5.14 4.68
C GLU A 85 13.17 -5.23 5.09
N PRO A 86 13.95 -4.15 4.93
CA PRO A 86 15.31 -4.10 5.46
C PRO A 86 15.30 -4.24 6.99
N GLY A 87 16.25 -5.01 7.51
CA GLY A 87 16.50 -5.12 8.93
C GLY A 87 16.94 -3.78 9.55
N SER A 88 16.95 -3.71 10.88
CA SER A 88 17.50 -2.55 11.58
C SER A 88 19.01 -2.43 11.33
N GLN A 89 19.49 -1.24 10.94
CA GLN A 89 20.91 -0.84 10.87
C GLN A 89 21.88 -1.95 10.40
N GLY A 90 21.71 -2.43 9.16
CA GLY A 90 22.61 -3.44 8.57
C GLY A 90 22.35 -4.89 9.01
N GLY A 91 21.32 -5.13 9.82
CA GLY A 91 20.84 -6.48 10.13
C GLY A 91 20.20 -7.17 8.93
N ALA A 92 20.05 -8.49 9.03
CA ALA A 92 19.39 -9.30 8.00
C ALA A 92 17.96 -8.81 7.69
N PRO A 93 17.49 -8.93 6.43
CA PRO A 93 16.12 -8.58 6.07
C PRO A 93 15.09 -9.30 6.95
N LEU A 94 14.03 -8.57 7.29
CA LEU A 94 12.86 -9.17 7.94
C LEU A 94 11.91 -9.65 6.85
N ASN A 95 11.39 -10.86 7.02
CA ASN A 95 10.45 -11.48 6.10
C ASN A 95 9.25 -12.03 6.86
N GLY A 96 8.16 -12.18 6.13
CA GLY A 96 6.97 -12.82 6.67
C GLY A 96 5.86 -12.97 5.65
N GLU A 97 4.67 -13.19 6.18
CA GLU A 97 3.47 -13.40 5.39
C GLU A 97 2.29 -12.66 6.02
N GLY A 98 1.19 -12.64 5.29
CA GLY A 98 -0.04 -12.06 5.77
C GLY A 98 -1.18 -12.26 4.79
N TRP A 99 -2.31 -11.68 5.16
CA TRP A 99 -3.46 -11.56 4.29
C TRP A 99 -4.08 -10.17 4.41
N LEU A 100 -4.64 -9.67 3.31
CA LEU A 100 -5.50 -8.50 3.25
C LEU A 100 -6.88 -8.91 2.73
N GLN A 101 -7.94 -8.35 3.29
CA GLN A 101 -9.30 -8.41 2.77
C GLN A 101 -9.74 -7.00 2.39
N PHE A 102 -10.04 -6.81 1.12
CA PHE A 102 -10.57 -5.58 0.58
C PHE A 102 -12.09 -5.53 0.77
N ASP A 103 -12.58 -4.41 1.26
CA ASP A 103 -13.56 -3.64 0.52
C ASP A 103 -14.06 -4.19 -0.83
N THR A 104 -15.25 -4.80 -0.98
CA THR A 104 -15.74 -5.15 -2.34
C THR A 104 -16.00 -3.92 -3.21
N ALA A 105 -16.16 -2.75 -2.59
CA ALA A 105 -16.22 -1.46 -3.27
C ALA A 105 -14.83 -0.88 -3.61
N GLY A 106 -13.74 -1.46 -3.14
CA GLY A 106 -12.36 -1.00 -3.37
C GLY A 106 -11.97 0.26 -2.58
N ARG A 107 -12.64 0.60 -1.48
CA ARG A 107 -12.41 1.85 -0.71
C ARG A 107 -11.46 1.67 0.47
N GLN A 108 -11.45 0.48 1.05
CA GLN A 108 -10.65 0.15 2.23
C GLN A 108 -10.27 -1.32 2.23
N TYR A 109 -9.28 -1.68 3.05
CA TYR A 109 -8.94 -3.05 3.36
C TYR A 109 -8.55 -3.20 4.83
N SER A 110 -8.70 -4.42 5.35
CA SER A 110 -8.18 -4.84 6.63
C SER A 110 -7.32 -6.09 6.45
N GLY A 111 -6.47 -6.41 7.41
CA GLY A 111 -5.52 -7.49 7.21
C GLY A 111 -4.69 -7.79 8.42
N ARG A 112 -3.93 -8.87 8.34
CA ARG A 112 -2.97 -9.28 9.36
C ARG A 112 -1.67 -9.73 8.71
N TRP A 113 -0.58 -9.49 9.41
CA TRP A 113 0.75 -9.93 9.03
C TRP A 113 1.46 -10.58 10.20
N TRP A 114 2.46 -11.38 9.88
CA TRP A 114 3.37 -12.00 10.84
C TRP A 114 4.74 -12.20 10.20
N THR A 115 5.78 -12.23 11.02
CA THR A 115 7.12 -12.66 10.58
C THR A 115 7.15 -14.17 10.32
N ASP A 116 8.10 -14.64 9.51
CA ASP A 116 8.29 -16.09 9.26
C ASP A 116 8.50 -16.87 10.57
N ARG A 117 9.17 -16.25 11.55
CA ARG A 117 9.38 -16.82 12.89
C ARG A 117 8.16 -16.74 13.81
N LYS A 118 7.09 -16.05 13.39
CA LYS A 118 5.86 -15.78 14.16
C LYS A 118 6.10 -15.05 15.50
N ASP A 119 7.26 -14.42 15.66
CA ASP A 119 7.63 -13.64 16.85
C ASP A 119 7.06 -12.22 16.84
N ARG A 120 6.55 -11.77 15.69
CA ARG A 120 5.83 -10.51 15.52
C ARG A 120 4.59 -10.74 14.70
N VAL A 121 3.52 -10.07 15.11
CA VAL A 121 2.23 -10.07 14.43
C VAL A 121 1.66 -8.66 14.51
N GLY A 122 0.82 -8.30 13.55
CA GLY A 122 0.11 -7.03 13.60
C GLY A 122 -1.00 -6.95 12.58
N ASP A 123 -1.79 -5.89 12.68
CA ASP A 123 -2.84 -5.60 11.72
C ASP A 123 -2.28 -4.73 10.58
N TRP A 124 -2.90 -4.86 9.40
CA TRP A 124 -2.56 -4.08 8.22
C TRP A 124 -3.86 -3.58 7.59
N ASN A 125 -4.21 -2.33 7.90
CA ASN A 125 -5.46 -1.71 7.47
C ASN A 125 -5.17 -0.48 6.62
N GLY A 126 -5.96 -0.26 5.58
CA GLY A 126 -5.78 0.87 4.69
C GLY A 126 -7.05 1.37 4.02
N TRP A 127 -6.97 2.58 3.47
CA TRP A 127 -8.07 3.29 2.82
C TRP A 127 -7.56 4.17 1.68
N ARG A 128 -8.41 4.46 0.71
CA ARG A 128 -8.11 5.44 -0.35
C ARG A 128 -8.29 6.87 0.16
N GLN A 129 -7.52 7.83 -0.36
CA GLN A 129 -7.89 9.23 -0.19
C GLN A 129 -9.11 9.56 -1.07
N PRO A 130 -10.11 10.29 -0.55
CA PRO A 130 -11.17 10.83 -1.39
C PRO A 130 -10.57 11.70 -2.51
N GLY A 131 -10.89 11.40 -3.77
CA GLY A 131 -10.43 12.16 -4.94
C GLY A 131 -9.18 11.60 -5.63
N GLU A 132 -8.45 10.67 -5.02
CA GLU A 132 -7.50 9.80 -5.73
C GLU A 132 -8.30 8.63 -6.30
N GLY A 133 -8.88 8.87 -7.49
CA GLY A 133 -9.75 7.93 -8.19
C GLY A 133 -9.14 6.54 -8.31
N GLU A 134 -10.02 5.53 -8.36
CA GLU A 134 -9.69 4.20 -8.86
C GLU A 134 -8.75 4.32 -10.06
N ALA A 135 -7.61 3.63 -10.02
CA ALA A 135 -6.76 3.55 -11.21
C ALA A 135 -7.66 3.13 -12.39
N PRO A 136 -7.59 3.80 -13.55
CA PRO A 136 -8.36 3.39 -14.71
C PRO A 136 -8.12 1.90 -14.93
N ILE A 137 -9.19 1.11 -14.84
CA ILE A 137 -9.17 -0.30 -15.23
C ILE A 137 -9.04 -0.24 -16.75
N ASP A 138 -7.80 -0.28 -17.26
CA ASP A 138 -7.56 -0.48 -18.68
C ASP A 138 -8.03 -1.90 -19.01
N GLY A 139 -9.30 -1.99 -19.39
CA GLY A 139 -9.93 -3.19 -19.90
C GLY A 139 -9.34 -3.53 -21.27
N GLY A 140 -8.10 -4.02 -21.27
CA GLY A 140 -7.41 -4.51 -22.45
C GLY A 140 -8.08 -5.77 -22.99
N GLN A 141 -9.05 -5.58 -23.89
CA GLN A 141 -9.59 -6.61 -24.76
C GLN A 141 -8.54 -7.00 -25.82
N PRO A 142 -8.26 -8.30 -26.07
CA PRO A 142 -7.28 -8.71 -27.08
C PRO A 142 -7.96 -8.88 -28.45
N ASN A 143 -7.60 -8.07 -29.45
CA ASN A 143 -7.60 -8.44 -30.89
C ASN A 143 -7.21 -7.27 -31.80
N GLY A 144 -6.19 -7.47 -32.66
CA GLY A 144 -6.04 -6.74 -33.93
C GLY A 144 -4.67 -6.12 -34.21
N PRO A 145 -3.90 -6.59 -35.22
CA PRO A 145 -2.56 -6.11 -35.54
C PRO A 145 -2.58 -5.08 -36.67
N THR A 146 -2.08 -3.86 -36.46
CA THR A 146 -1.67 -2.89 -37.49
C THR A 146 -0.89 -1.80 -36.72
N GLY A 147 0.37 -1.46 -36.91
CA GLY A 147 1.26 -1.53 -38.07
C GLY A 147 1.91 -0.15 -38.17
N GLY A 148 3.23 -0.06 -37.93
CA GLY A 148 4.12 1.03 -38.37
C GLY A 148 4.06 2.38 -37.62
N ASP A 149 5.11 2.65 -36.84
CA ASP A 149 6.12 3.74 -36.97
C ASP A 149 5.77 5.06 -37.73
N PRO A 150 6.62 6.12 -37.67
CA PRO A 150 7.39 6.69 -36.56
C PRO A 150 7.37 8.25 -36.56
N TYR A 151 8.02 8.86 -35.55
CA TYR A 151 8.51 10.25 -35.47
C TYR A 151 8.28 11.25 -36.64
N GLY A 152 7.58 12.36 -36.32
CA GLY A 152 7.97 13.72 -36.75
C GLY A 152 6.95 14.51 -37.58
N GLN A 153 6.39 15.59 -37.03
CA GLN A 153 6.67 16.99 -37.45
C GLN A 153 5.72 18.03 -36.79
N PRO A 154 6.11 19.33 -36.76
CA PRO A 154 5.58 20.34 -35.85
C PRO A 154 4.60 21.36 -36.47
N GLY A 155 3.72 21.89 -35.62
CA GLY A 155 3.19 23.27 -35.66
C GLY A 155 1.90 23.53 -36.44
N ARG A 156 0.81 23.91 -35.75
CA ARG A 156 0.34 25.31 -35.60
C ARG A 156 -1.08 25.40 -35.01
N ASP A 157 -1.18 26.38 -34.12
CA ASP A 157 -2.33 27.25 -33.78
C ASP A 157 -3.57 26.74 -33.03
N GLY A 158 -3.76 27.34 -31.85
CA GLY A 158 -5.07 27.87 -31.44
C GLY A 158 -5.59 27.40 -30.08
N GLY A 159 -5.33 28.14 -29.00
CA GLY A 159 -6.14 28.00 -27.77
C GLY A 159 -5.46 28.41 -26.47
N GLN A 160 -5.48 29.71 -26.15
CA GLN A 160 -5.24 30.25 -24.81
C GLN A 160 -6.32 29.74 -23.83
N TYR A 161 -5.91 29.08 -22.74
CA TYR A 161 -6.50 29.28 -21.40
C TYR A 161 -5.42 29.03 -20.35
N GLY A 162 -4.98 30.10 -19.70
CA GLY A 162 -4.15 30.01 -18.50
C GLY A 162 -4.97 29.50 -17.32
N THR A 163 -4.32 28.82 -16.39
CA THR A 163 -4.62 28.83 -14.96
C THR A 163 -3.44 28.24 -14.23
N ASP A 164 -2.63 29.14 -13.69
CA ASP A 164 -1.59 28.84 -12.71
C ASP A 164 -2.24 28.17 -11.50
N ARG A 165 -2.03 26.86 -11.33
CA ARG A 165 -2.42 26.15 -10.11
C ARG A 165 -1.39 26.44 -9.03
N GLN A 166 -1.72 27.41 -8.19
CA GLN A 166 -1.08 27.68 -6.92
C GLN A 166 -1.15 26.41 -6.03
N PRO A 167 -0.05 25.96 -5.40
CA PRO A 167 -0.07 24.83 -4.49
C PRO A 167 -0.94 25.14 -3.26
N PRO A 168 -1.67 24.15 -2.71
CA PRO A 168 -2.49 24.34 -1.53
C PRO A 168 -1.64 24.76 -0.33
N PRO A 169 -2.15 25.66 0.54
CA PRO A 169 -1.42 26.10 1.73
C PRO A 169 -1.15 24.91 2.66
N GLN A 170 0.10 24.78 3.09
CA GLN A 170 0.50 23.78 4.07
C GLN A 170 -0.20 24.05 5.42
N PRO A 171 -0.71 23.02 6.11
CA PRO A 171 -1.21 23.17 7.47
C PRO A 171 -0.10 23.73 8.37
N GLN A 172 -0.35 24.85 9.03
CA GLN A 172 0.55 25.39 10.05
C GLN A 172 0.73 24.35 11.15
N GLN A 173 1.97 23.89 11.34
CA GLN A 173 2.30 23.04 12.48
C GLN A 173 2.14 23.85 13.77
N PRO A 174 1.53 23.29 14.82
CA PRO A 174 1.49 23.94 16.12
C PRO A 174 2.92 24.12 16.65
N PRO A 175 3.21 25.21 17.39
CA PRO A 175 4.52 25.43 17.97
C PRO A 175 4.88 24.30 18.94
N PRO A 176 6.18 23.95 19.05
CA PRO A 176 6.62 22.95 20.00
C PRO A 176 6.28 23.38 21.43
N PRO A 177 5.96 22.43 22.33
CA PRO A 177 5.73 22.74 23.74
C PRO A 177 6.99 23.33 24.37
N PRO A 178 6.86 24.26 25.32
CA PRO A 178 8.00 24.83 26.02
C PRO A 178 8.77 23.74 26.78
N THR A 179 10.06 23.66 26.52
CA THR A 179 11.01 22.87 27.31
C THR A 179 11.09 23.46 28.72
N ASN A 180 10.47 22.79 29.69
CA ASN A 180 10.67 23.06 31.10
C ASN A 180 12.08 22.61 31.51
N ASP A 181 13.05 23.49 31.29
CA ASP A 181 14.40 23.36 31.85
C ASP A 181 14.36 23.77 33.32
N ARG A 182 13.75 22.91 34.16
CA ARG A 182 13.80 23.03 35.62
C ARG A 182 15.18 22.55 36.08
N ARG A 183 16.14 23.47 36.06
CA ARG A 183 17.40 23.32 36.79
C ARG A 183 17.09 23.19 38.28
N TYR A 184 17.53 22.07 38.84
CA TYR A 184 17.69 21.88 40.26
C TYR A 184 18.73 22.87 40.79
N TYR A 185 18.37 23.59 41.84
CA TYR A 185 19.29 24.11 42.86
C TYR A 185 18.80 23.60 44.20
#